data_AF-A0A540MYX6-F1
#
_entry.id   AF-A0A540MYX6-F1
#
_cell.length_a   1.000
_cell.length_b   1.000
_cell.length_c   1.000
_cell.angle_alpha   90.00
_cell.angle_beta   90.00
_cell.angle_gamma   90.00
#
_symmetry.space_group_name_H-M   'P 1'
#
loop_
_entity.id
_entity.type
_entity.pdbx_description
1 polymer ?
#
loop_
_entity_poly.entity_id
_entity_poly.type
_entity_poly.pdbx_seq_one_letter_code
_entity_poly.pdbx_strand_id
1 'polypeptide(L)'
;MAKTLMSICLSVLFVMFIVFAVADGGFVGCRDWSYSSTWHGACLWSPNCNKACTKEGATAGACILFKCVCYDGKSCPQGRLPAH
;
A
#
# COMPACT_ATOMS: atom_id res chain seq x y z
N MET A 1 30.61 -15.15 34.06
CA MET A 1 30.05 -14.04 33.26
C MET A 1 29.56 -14.44 31.85
N ALA A 2 29.63 -15.73 31.45
CA ALA A 2 29.17 -16.18 30.11
C ALA A 2 27.64 -16.40 30.00
N LYS A 3 26.97 -16.74 31.10
CA LYS A 3 25.52 -17.05 31.12
C LYS A 3 24.65 -15.81 30.82
N THR A 4 25.06 -14.65 31.32
CA THR A 4 24.36 -13.38 31.09
C THR A 4 24.55 -12.89 29.66
N LEU A 5 25.75 -13.07 29.08
CA LEU A 5 26.05 -12.71 27.70
C LEU A 5 25.20 -13.52 26.70
N MET A 6 25.10 -14.84 26.88
CA MET A 6 24.25 -15.70 26.05
C MET A 6 22.77 -15.34 26.15
N SER A 7 22.29 -15.01 27.35
CA SER A 7 20.90 -14.60 27.56
C SER A 7 20.57 -13.28 26.84
N ILE A 8 21.47 -12.30 26.89
CA ILE A 8 21.29 -10.99 26.22
C ILE A 8 21.27 -11.17 24.69
N CYS A 9 22.16 -12.02 24.15
CA CYS A 9 22.16 -12.32 22.70
C CYS A 9 20.83 -12.92 22.24
N LEU A 10 20.26 -13.86 22.99
CA LEU A 10 18.97 -14.48 22.65
C LEU A 10 17.82 -13.48 22.69
N SER A 11 17.81 -12.58 23.68
CA SER A 11 16.80 -11.52 23.78
C SER A 11 16.86 -10.57 22.59
N VAL A 12 18.06 -10.16 22.16
CA VAL A 12 18.25 -9.26 21.01
C VAL A 12 17.81 -9.92 19.71
N LEU A 13 18.18 -11.20 19.49
CA LEU A 13 17.76 -11.95 18.31
C LEU A 13 16.24 -12.10 18.23
N PHE A 14 15.57 -12.33 19.37
CA PHE A 14 14.12 -12.41 19.44
C PHE A 14 13.46 -11.09 19.08
N VAL A 15 13.93 -9.97 19.63
CA VAL A 15 13.39 -8.64 19.30
C VAL A 15 13.58 -8.31 17.82
N MET A 16 14.74 -8.60 17.25
CA MET A 16 14.97 -8.43 15.81
C MET A 16 14.00 -9.27 14.99
N PHE A 17 13.81 -10.55 15.33
CA PHE A 17 12.87 -11.43 14.64
C PHE A 17 11.43 -10.91 14.66
N ILE A 18 10.97 -10.36 15.79
CA ILE A 18 9.64 -9.73 15.88
C ILE A 18 9.54 -8.50 14.98
N VAL A 19 10.57 -7.65 14.93
CA VAL A 19 10.60 -6.48 14.04
C VAL A 19 10.54 -6.89 12.57
N PHE A 20 11.31 -7.91 12.17
CA PHE A 20 11.28 -8.45 10.81
C PHE A 20 9.92 -9.09 10.49
N ALA A 21 9.36 -9.91 11.37
CA ALA A 21 8.04 -10.52 11.17
C ALA A 21 6.91 -9.48 11.06
N VAL A 22 6.99 -8.38 11.81
CA VAL A 22 6.03 -7.27 11.70
C VAL A 22 6.23 -6.47 10.41
N ALA A 23 7.47 -6.33 9.91
CA ALA A 23 7.77 -5.65 8.65
C ALA A 23 7.23 -6.44 7.43
N ASP A 24 7.32 -7.76 7.44
CA ASP A 24 6.71 -8.63 6.41
C ASP A 24 5.18 -8.71 6.53
N GLY A 25 4.61 -8.35 7.68
CA GLY A 25 3.17 -8.16 7.90
C GLY A 25 2.61 -6.87 7.30
N GLY A 26 3.39 -6.15 6.50
CA GLY A 26 2.99 -4.92 5.82
C GLY A 26 1.83 -5.14 4.85
N PHE A 27 0.61 -4.96 5.36
CA PHE A 27 -0.60 -4.61 4.62
C PHE A 27 -0.72 -5.27 3.23
N VAL A 28 -1.09 -6.54 3.19
CA VAL A 28 -1.84 -7.10 2.04
C VAL A 28 -3.27 -6.54 2.08
N GLY A 29 -3.37 -5.21 2.10
CA GLY A 29 -4.62 -4.50 1.90
C GLY A 29 -4.88 -4.53 0.42
N CYS A 30 -5.64 -5.53 -0.01
CA CYS A 30 -6.41 -5.57 -1.25
C CYS A 30 -5.86 -4.64 -2.35
N ARG A 31 -4.74 -5.05 -2.97
CA ARG A 31 -4.05 -4.32 -4.03
C ARG A 31 -4.78 -4.51 -5.37
N ASP A 32 -6.10 -4.34 -5.42
CA ASP A 32 -6.78 -4.16 -6.70
C ASP A 32 -6.67 -2.70 -7.12
N TRP A 33 -5.42 -2.31 -7.34
CA TRP A 33 -5.07 -1.07 -8.01
C TRP A 33 -4.46 -1.41 -9.35
N SER A 34 -4.89 -0.70 -10.39
CA SER A 34 -4.36 -0.81 -11.74
C SER A 34 -3.92 0.56 -12.20
N TYR A 35 -2.90 0.64 -13.06
CA TYR A 35 -2.61 1.89 -13.74
C TYR A 35 -3.73 2.18 -14.74
N SER A 36 -4.11 3.44 -14.87
CA SER A 36 -5.08 3.87 -15.88
C SER A 36 -4.55 3.54 -17.28
N SER A 37 -5.37 2.87 -18.08
CA SER A 37 -5.04 2.51 -19.47
C SER A 37 -5.23 3.67 -20.44
N THR A 38 -6.02 4.68 -20.05
CA THR A 38 -6.31 5.87 -20.86
C THR A 38 -5.46 7.08 -20.48
N TRP A 39 -4.79 7.06 -19.32
CA TRP A 39 -3.95 8.16 -18.87
C TRP A 39 -2.60 8.19 -19.58
N HIS A 40 -2.30 9.31 -20.22
CA HIS A 40 -1.04 9.53 -20.91
C HIS A 40 -0.32 10.75 -20.31
N GLY A 41 0.94 10.58 -19.93
CA GLY A 41 1.78 11.63 -19.36
C GLY A 41 1.79 11.71 -17.83
N ALA A 42 2.44 12.74 -17.30
CA ALA A 42 2.62 12.92 -15.87
C ALA A 42 1.31 13.29 -15.17
N CYS A 43 0.95 12.51 -14.15
CA CYS A 43 -0.19 12.76 -13.28
C CYS A 43 0.14 13.88 -12.29
N LEU A 44 -0.21 15.11 -12.67
CA LEU A 44 -0.01 16.32 -11.87
C LEU A 44 -1.24 16.69 -11.04
N TRP A 45 -2.41 16.10 -11.35
CA TRP A 45 -3.67 16.46 -10.72
C TRP A 45 -4.61 15.26 -10.54
N SER A 46 -4.79 14.85 -9.28
CA SER A 46 -5.57 13.68 -8.89
C SER A 46 -7.04 13.70 -9.37
N PRO A 47 -7.77 14.84 -9.38
CA PRO A 47 -9.15 14.88 -9.87
C PRO A 47 -9.31 14.45 -11.33
N ASN A 48 -8.35 14.78 -12.19
CA ASN A 48 -8.37 14.33 -13.60
C ASN A 48 -8.12 12.83 -13.70
N CYS A 49 -7.18 12.31 -12.91
CA CYS A 49 -6.92 10.88 -12.83
C CYS A 49 -8.15 10.11 -12.33
N ASN A 50 -8.83 10.61 -11.29
CA ASN A 50 -10.07 10.03 -10.81
C ASN A 50 -11.13 9.96 -11.92
N LYS A 51 -11.32 11.04 -12.69
CA LYS A 51 -12.25 11.04 -13.84
C LYS A 51 -11.87 10.06 -14.95
N ALA A 52 -10.58 9.81 -15.17
CA ALA A 52 -10.13 8.81 -16.13
C ALA A 52 -10.41 7.39 -15.61
N CYS A 53 -10.06 7.12 -14.35
CA CYS A 53 -10.30 5.84 -13.70
C CYS A 53 -11.79 5.48 -13.61
N THR A 54 -12.67 6.43 -13.31
CA THR A 54 -14.12 6.16 -13.29
C THR A 54 -14.69 5.88 -14.68
N LYS A 55 -14.12 6.45 -15.75
CA LYS A 55 -14.47 6.07 -17.13
C LYS A 55 -14.00 4.66 -17.49
N GLU A 56 -12.91 4.19 -16.89
CA GLU A 56 -12.42 2.82 -17.04
C GLU A 56 -13.20 1.80 -16.20
N GLY A 57 -14.14 2.26 -15.37
CA GLY A 57 -14.98 1.42 -14.52
C GLY A 57 -14.44 1.20 -13.12
N ALA A 58 -13.33 1.86 -12.76
CA ALA A 58 -12.80 1.86 -11.40
C ALA A 58 -13.62 2.76 -10.47
N THR A 59 -13.53 2.51 -9.16
CA THR A 59 -14.30 3.25 -8.14
C THR A 59 -13.67 4.61 -7.83
N ALA A 60 -12.34 4.68 -7.84
CA ALA A 60 -11.61 5.92 -7.59
C ALA A 60 -10.26 5.92 -8.32
N GLY A 61 -9.60 7.07 -8.38
CA GLY A 61 -8.23 7.19 -8.87
C GLY A 61 -7.44 8.32 -8.23
N ALA A 62 -6.13 8.14 -8.11
CA ALA A 62 -5.22 9.12 -7.54
C ALA A 62 -3.88 9.16 -8.29
N CYS A 63 -3.21 10.32 -8.25
CA CYS A 63 -1.86 10.44 -8.76
C CYS A 63 -0.84 9.94 -7.72
N ILE A 64 -0.07 8.92 -8.07
CA ILE A 64 1.02 8.38 -7.25
C ILE A 64 2.30 8.40 -8.09
N LEU A 65 3.35 9.08 -7.63
CA LEU A 65 4.63 9.23 -8.35
C LEU A 65 4.44 9.63 -9.83
N PHE A 66 3.62 10.66 -10.09
CA PHE A 66 3.29 11.12 -11.45
C PHE A 66 2.62 10.07 -12.36
N LYS A 67 2.11 8.97 -11.81
CA LYS A 67 1.29 7.99 -12.53
C LYS A 67 -0.14 8.01 -12.00
N CYS A 68 -1.09 7.82 -12.91
CA CYS A 68 -2.48 7.69 -12.55
C CYS A 68 -2.78 6.25 -12.13
N VAL A 69 -3.20 6.07 -10.88
CA VAL A 69 -3.53 4.78 -10.28
C VAL A 69 -5.02 4.74 -10.01
N CYS A 70 -5.68 3.71 -10.51
CA CYS A 70 -7.11 3.43 -10.35
C CYS A 70 -7.32 2.35 -9.30
N TYR A 71 -8.32 2.52 -8.44
CA TYR A 71 -8.70 1.59 -7.39
C TYR A 71 -10.08 1.01 -7.70
N ASP A 72 -10.16 -0.32 -7.77
CA ASP A 72 -11.43 -1.01 -7.95
C ASP A 72 -12.01 -1.44 -6.59
N GLY A 73 -13.12 -0.81 -6.21
CA GLY A 73 -13.78 -1.08 -4.93
C GLY A 73 -14.52 -2.42 -4.89
N LYS A 74 -14.57 -3.18 -5.99
CA LYS A 74 -15.34 -4.44 -6.05
C LYS A 74 -14.61 -5.61 -5.38
N SER A 75 -13.29 -5.52 -5.20
CA SER A 75 -12.50 -6.61 -4.59
C SER A 75 -12.21 -6.42 -3.10
N CYS A 76 -12.53 -5.27 -2.50
CA CYS A 76 -12.12 -4.97 -1.13
C CYS A 76 -13.29 -4.86 -0.16
N PRO A 77 -13.36 -5.69 0.90
CA PRO A 77 -14.28 -5.46 2.00
C PRO A 77 -13.85 -4.20 2.77
N GLN A 78 -14.48 -3.07 2.41
CA GLN A 78 -14.63 -1.83 3.17
C GLN A 78 -13.47 -1.45 4.11
N GLY A 79 -12.31 -1.17 3.54
CA GLY A 79 -11.33 -0.26 4.13
C GLY A 79 -11.61 1.15 3.62
N ARG A 80 -12.47 1.89 4.33
CA ARG A 80 -12.79 3.32 4.18
C ARG A 80 -11.84 4.09 3.25
N LEU A 81 -12.27 4.38 2.01
CA LEU A 81 -11.59 5.39 1.20
C LEU A 81 -11.59 6.71 2.00
N PRO A 82 -10.47 7.44 2.10
CA PRO A 82 -10.49 8.76 2.69
C PRO A 82 -11.43 9.64 1.86
N ALA A 83 -12.50 10.10 2.50
CA ALA A 83 -13.38 11.11 1.95
C ALA A 83 -12.56 12.41 1.83
N HIS A 84 -12.33 12.85 0.59
CA HIS A 84 -11.88 14.21 0.30
C HIS A 84 -13.10 15.13 0.20
#